data_AF-T1AWW7-F1
#
_entry.id   AF-T1AWW7-F1
#
_cell.length_a   1.000
_cell.length_b   1.000
_cell.length_c   1.000
_cell.angle_alpha   90.00
_cell.angle_beta   90.00
_cell.angle_gamma   90.00
#
_symmetry.space_group_name_H-M   'P 1'
#
loop_
_entity.id
_entity.type
_entity.pdbx_description
1 polymer ?
#
loop_
_entity_poly.entity_id
_entity_poly.type
_entity_poly.pdbx_seq_one_letter_code
_entity_poly.pdbx_strand_id
1 'polypeptide(L)'
;ALAQDLKIPATIDGICGRYSGREGPTPGTLLTVWAINRVLYPESATQLERWVPTTDLPRLTGTPAEAFTKDAFLTCLDRVCWRGSRHGWPRRPDRAARRGAVPGVAGAPPAP
;
A
#
# COMPACT_ATOMS: atom_id res chain seq x y z
N ALA A 1 14.02 12.99 13.63
CA ALA A 1 14.12 14.44 13.35
C ALA A 1 13.61 14.75 11.94
N LEU A 2 14.37 14.57 10.85
CA LEU A 2 13.96 15.03 9.50
C LEU A 2 12.55 14.61 9.01
N ALA A 3 12.15 13.35 9.10
CA ALA A 3 10.83 12.89 8.63
C ALA A 3 9.65 13.39 9.49
N GLN A 4 9.89 13.62 10.79
CA GLN A 4 8.92 14.25 11.70
C GLN A 4 8.84 15.76 11.43
N ASP A 5 9.99 16.40 11.20
CA ASP A 5 10.09 17.84 10.93
C ASP A 5 9.45 18.20 9.58
N LEU A 6 9.66 17.36 8.56
CA LEU A 6 9.01 17.46 7.25
C LEU A 6 7.55 16.99 7.26
N LYS A 7 7.06 16.48 8.40
CA LYS A 7 5.69 15.96 8.59
C LYS A 7 5.29 14.97 7.50
N ILE A 8 6.24 14.16 7.01
CA ILE A 8 5.99 13.23 5.89
C ILE A 8 4.90 12.21 6.28
N PRO A 9 4.97 11.53 7.44
CA PRO A 9 3.91 10.61 7.85
C PRO A 9 2.55 11.30 7.93
N ALA A 10 2.47 12.47 8.57
CA ALA A 10 1.21 13.21 8.74
C ALA A 10 0.62 13.68 7.40
N THR A 11 1.47 14.05 6.43
CA THR A 11 1.04 14.44 5.09
C THR A 11 0.41 13.26 4.35
N ILE A 12 1.08 12.09 4.38
CA ILE A 12 0.57 10.87 3.77
C ILE A 12 -0.72 10.40 4.45
N ASP A 13 -0.78 10.47 5.78
CA ASP A 13 -2.00 10.14 6.54
C ASP A 13 -3.18 11.05 6.13
N GLY A 14 -2.93 12.35 5.92
CA GLY A 14 -3.92 13.28 5.37
C GLY A 14 -4.41 12.94 3.97
N ILE A 15 -3.56 12.35 3.12
CA ILE A 15 -3.94 11.85 1.79
C ILE A 15 -4.82 10.60 1.93
N CYS A 16 -4.46 9.67 2.83
CA CYS A 16 -5.15 8.41 3.05
C CYS A 16 -6.52 8.55 3.75
N GLY A 17 -6.79 9.66 4.42
CA GLY A 17 -8.07 9.92 5.09
C GLY A 17 -8.22 9.15 6.41
N ARG A 18 -9.45 8.76 6.79
CA ARG A 18 -9.67 8.05 8.06
C ARG A 18 -9.01 6.66 8.01
N TYR A 19 -7.99 6.47 8.85
CA TYR A 19 -7.40 5.18 9.17
C TYR A 19 -7.75 4.84 10.62
N SER A 20 -8.23 3.63 10.87
CA SER A 20 -8.52 3.22 12.25
C SER A 20 -7.23 2.75 12.90
N GLY A 21 -6.82 3.36 14.02
CA GLY A 21 -5.60 2.95 14.74
C GLY A 21 -5.65 1.53 15.33
N ARG A 22 -6.77 0.81 15.13
CA ARG A 22 -6.94 -0.61 15.47
C ARG A 22 -6.37 -1.56 14.41
N GLU A 23 -6.00 -1.07 13.23
CA GLU A 23 -5.46 -1.86 12.11
C GLU A 23 -3.92 -1.97 12.10
N GLY A 24 -3.22 -1.31 13.04
CA GLY A 24 -1.77 -1.30 13.11
C GLY A 24 -1.15 0.07 12.80
N PRO A 25 0.07 0.12 12.23
CA PRO A 25 0.79 1.36 12.00
C PRO A 25 0.09 2.22 10.94
N THR A 26 0.19 3.56 11.06
CA THR A 26 -0.48 4.44 10.10
C THR A 26 0.08 4.30 8.68
N PRO A 27 -0.72 4.55 7.63
CA PRO A 27 -0.24 4.55 6.25
C PRO A 27 0.98 5.45 6.04
N GLY A 28 0.99 6.62 6.67
CA GLY A 28 2.12 7.54 6.62
C GLY A 28 3.38 6.96 7.23
N THR A 29 3.28 6.22 8.32
CA THR A 29 4.42 5.54 8.95
C THR A 29 4.96 4.44 8.03
N LEU A 30 4.08 3.57 7.52
CA LEU A 30 4.46 2.46 6.63
C LEU A 30 5.09 2.94 5.32
N LEU A 31 4.47 3.94 4.68
CA LEU A 31 4.93 4.45 3.39
C LEU A 31 6.19 5.31 3.53
N THR A 32 6.40 5.98 4.66
CA THR A 32 7.68 6.67 4.95
C THR A 32 8.82 5.66 5.08
N VAL A 33 8.62 4.58 5.83
CA VAL A 33 9.63 3.51 5.97
C VAL A 33 9.93 2.86 4.62
N TRP A 34 8.92 2.62 3.80
CA TRP A 34 9.12 2.12 2.44
C TRP A 34 9.88 3.09 1.53
N ALA A 35 9.57 4.38 1.60
CA ALA A 35 10.29 5.40 0.83
C ALA A 35 11.79 5.43 1.20
N ILE A 36 12.12 5.32 2.49
CA ILE A 36 13.51 5.21 2.96
C ILE A 36 14.17 3.95 2.39
N ASN A 37 13.48 2.81 2.47
CA ASN A 37 13.99 1.56 1.89
C ASN A 37 14.32 1.71 0.41
N ARG A 38 13.46 2.41 -0.34
CA ARG A 38 13.62 2.62 -1.78
C ARG A 38 14.77 3.54 -2.15
N VAL A 39 15.05 4.54 -1.32
CA VAL A 39 16.20 5.43 -1.51
C VAL A 39 17.51 4.68 -1.27
N LEU A 40 17.55 3.79 -0.28
CA LEU A 40 18.77 3.03 0.06
C LEU A 40 18.98 1.82 -0.85
N TYR A 41 17.90 1.14 -1.24
CA TYR A 41 17.91 -0.07 -2.07
C TYR A 41 16.84 0.03 -3.16
N PRO A 42 17.13 0.70 -4.29
CA PRO A 42 16.15 0.91 -5.38
C PRO A 42 15.53 -0.38 -5.92
N GLU A 43 16.29 -1.47 -5.93
CA GLU A 43 15.86 -2.80 -6.40
C GLU A 43 14.98 -3.57 -5.39
N SER A 44 14.82 -3.06 -4.16
CA SER A 44 14.04 -3.74 -3.11
C SER A 44 12.55 -3.64 -3.37
N ALA A 45 11.95 -4.69 -3.95
CA ALA A 45 10.52 -4.71 -4.28
C ALA A 45 9.60 -4.53 -3.05
N THR A 46 9.76 -5.34 -2.00
CA THR A 46 8.94 -5.29 -0.77
C THR A 46 9.58 -6.05 0.41
N GLN A 47 10.91 -6.24 0.46
CA GLN A 47 11.55 -7.05 1.53
C GLN A 47 11.66 -6.31 2.87
N LEU A 48 10.68 -5.45 3.18
CA LEU A 48 10.66 -4.63 4.40
C LEU A 48 10.66 -5.50 5.65
N GLU A 49 9.95 -6.62 5.66
CA GLU A 49 9.90 -7.55 6.80
C GLU A 49 11.28 -8.06 7.22
N ARG A 50 12.22 -8.18 6.28
CA ARG A 50 13.60 -8.64 6.56
C ARG A 50 14.54 -7.47 6.83
N TRP A 51 14.30 -6.33 6.18
CA TRP A 51 15.16 -5.16 6.27
C TRP A 51 14.87 -4.30 7.50
N VAL A 52 13.60 -4.06 7.83
CA VAL A 52 13.21 -3.20 8.96
C VAL A 52 13.82 -3.66 10.30
N PRO A 53 13.85 -4.96 10.66
CA PRO A 53 14.48 -5.43 11.88
C PRO A 53 15.98 -5.13 11.99
N THR A 54 16.68 -4.90 10.88
CA THR A 54 18.12 -4.61 10.87
C THR A 54 18.43 -3.11 10.99
N THR A 55 17.41 -2.28 11.23
CA THR A 55 17.52 -0.81 11.30
C THR A 55 17.01 -0.26 12.62
N ASP A 56 17.29 1.02 12.87
CA ASP A 56 16.72 1.77 13.99
C ASP A 56 15.26 2.21 13.77
N LEU A 57 14.67 1.92 12.62
CA LEU A 57 13.33 2.40 12.25
C LEU A 57 12.21 1.96 13.19
N PRO A 58 12.18 0.72 13.73
CA PRO A 58 11.17 0.33 14.73
C PRO A 58 11.21 1.24 15.97
N ARG A 59 12.41 1.55 16.47
CA ARG A 59 12.60 2.46 17.62
C ARG A 59 12.15 3.89 17.27
N LEU A 60 12.54 4.39 16.10
CA LEU A 60 12.24 5.76 15.67
C LEU A 60 10.75 6.00 15.37
N THR A 61 10.03 4.96 14.95
CA THR A 61 8.60 5.02 14.64
C THR A 61 7.71 4.61 15.81
N GLY A 62 8.28 4.05 16.89
CA GLY A 62 7.51 3.46 17.99
C GLY A 62 6.65 2.26 17.56
N THR A 63 6.99 1.64 16.42
CA THR A 63 6.24 0.56 15.80
C THR A 63 7.06 -0.73 15.84
N PRO A 64 6.50 -1.86 16.30
CA PRO A 64 7.21 -3.14 16.30
C PRO A 64 7.56 -3.58 14.88
N ALA A 65 8.72 -4.23 14.70
CA ALA A 65 9.24 -4.59 13.38
C ALA A 65 8.28 -5.55 12.63
N GLU A 66 7.56 -6.38 13.38
CA GLU A 66 6.59 -7.36 12.91
C GLU A 66 5.35 -6.70 12.28
N ALA A 67 5.09 -5.44 12.60
CA ALA A 67 3.98 -4.70 12.01
C ALA A 67 4.29 -4.17 10.60
N PHE A 68 5.54 -4.24 10.15
CA PHE A 68 5.97 -3.84 8.80
C PHE A 68 5.82 -4.98 7.80
N THR A 69 4.60 -5.49 7.65
CA THR A 69 4.30 -6.58 6.71
C THR A 69 4.14 -6.06 5.29
N LYS A 70 4.41 -6.93 4.31
CA LYS A 70 4.16 -6.67 2.89
C LYS A 70 2.70 -6.32 2.64
N ASP A 71 1.77 -7.02 3.29
CA ASP A 71 0.33 -6.80 3.10
C ASP A 71 -0.13 -5.45 3.66
N ALA A 72 0.39 -5.05 4.84
CA ALA A 72 0.13 -3.72 5.40
C ALA A 72 0.66 -2.63 4.46
N PHE A 73 1.85 -2.83 3.89
CA PHE A 73 2.43 -1.92 2.92
C PHE A 73 1.57 -1.79 1.65
N LEU A 74 1.24 -2.90 0.99
CA LEU A 74 0.46 -2.90 -0.25
C LEU A 74 -0.93 -2.30 -0.05
N THR A 75 -1.56 -2.58 1.10
CA THR A 75 -2.84 -1.97 1.48
C THR A 75 -2.75 -0.44 1.58
N CYS A 76 -1.67 0.07 2.17
CA CYS A 76 -1.46 1.52 2.28
C CYS A 76 -1.12 2.15 0.92
N LEU A 77 -0.33 1.46 0.09
CA LEU A 77 0.01 1.91 -1.24
C LEU A 77 -1.22 2.04 -2.13
N ASP A 78 -2.12 1.04 -2.09
CA ASP A 78 -3.38 1.07 -2.83
C ASP A 78 -4.24 2.30 -2.48
N ARG A 79 -4.24 2.73 -1.21
CA ARG A 79 -5.00 3.92 -0.78
C ARG A 79 -4.45 5.22 -1.36
N VAL A 80 -3.12 5.37 -1.42
CA VAL A 80 -2.48 6.55 -2.03
C VAL A 80 -2.67 6.55 -3.55
N CYS A 81 -2.47 5.41 -4.19
CA CYS A 81 -2.62 5.25 -5.64
C CYS A 81 -4.08 5.46 -6.08
N TRP A 82 -5.07 5.02 -5.31
CA TRP A 82 -6.50 5.21 -5.61
C TRP A 82 -6.90 6.68 -5.68
N ARG A 83 -6.29 7.53 -4.84
CA ARG A 83 -6.59 8.97 -4.83
C ARG A 83 -5.97 9.69 -6.04
N GLY A 84 -4.88 9.16 -6.60
CA GLY A 84 -4.28 9.61 -7.87
C GLY A 84 -5.18 9.35 -9.09
N SER A 85 -6.02 8.31 -9.06
CA SER A 85 -6.96 7.99 -10.14
C SER A 85 -8.13 8.98 -10.29
N ARG A 86 -8.29 9.96 -9.39
CA ARG A 86 -9.23 11.08 -9.60
C ARG A 86 -8.74 12.08 -10.67
N HIS A 87 -7.47 11.96 -11.09
CA HIS A 87 -6.88 12.68 -12.21
C HIS A 87 -6.49 11.68 -13.31
N GLY A 88 -7.48 11.00 -13.92
CA GLY A 88 -7.33 10.44 -15.27
C GLY A 88 -6.65 9.08 -15.46
N TRP A 89 -6.82 8.09 -14.56
CA TRP A 89 -6.45 6.69 -14.85
C TRP A 89 -7.69 5.77 -14.83
N PRO A 90 -7.89 4.86 -15.80
CA PRO A 90 -9.07 4.02 -15.86
C PRO A 90 -9.19 3.11 -14.64
N ARG A 91 -10.38 3.08 -14.06
CA ARG A 91 -10.75 2.27 -12.88
C ARG A 91 -10.38 0.80 -13.13
N ARG A 92 -9.56 0.20 -12.27
CA ARG A 92 -9.50 -1.27 -12.21
C ARG A 92 -10.84 -1.78 -11.67
N PRO A 93 -11.44 -2.80 -12.29
CA PRO A 93 -12.67 -3.39 -11.77
C PRO A 93 -12.38 -4.06 -10.43
N ASP A 94 -13.33 -3.86 -9.52
CA ASP A 94 -13.34 -4.32 -8.15
C ASP A 94 -12.99 -5.82 -8.04
N ARG A 95 -12.07 -6.16 -7.11
CA ARG A 95 -11.65 -7.55 -6.84
C ARG A 95 -12.83 -8.40 -6.33
N ALA A 96 -13.91 -7.77 -5.85
CA ALA A 96 -15.14 -8.45 -5.44
C ALA A 96 -15.90 -9.11 -6.60
N ALA A 97 -15.70 -8.70 -7.86
CA ALA A 97 -16.42 -9.25 -9.01
C ALA A 97 -15.89 -10.62 -9.51
N ARG A 98 -14.75 -11.11 -8.99
CA ARG A 98 -14.11 -12.36 -9.46
C ARG A 98 -14.56 -13.63 -8.72
N ARG A 99 -15.58 -13.56 -7.85
CA ARG A 99 -16.15 -14.75 -7.19
C ARG A 99 -17.47 -15.26 -7.79
N GLY A 100 -17.88 -14.78 -8.98
CA GLY A 100 -19.18 -15.17 -9.56
C GLY A 100 -19.23 -15.47 -11.05
N ALA A 101 -18.13 -15.41 -11.80
CA ALA A 101 -18.16 -15.68 -13.24
C ALA A 101 -17.74 -17.12 -13.54
N VAL A 102 -18.72 -18.01 -13.71
CA VAL A 102 -18.54 -19.30 -14.38
C VAL A 102 -18.34 -19.02 -15.88
N PRO A 103 -17.24 -19.47 -16.52
CA PRO A 103 -17.07 -19.27 -17.94
C PRO A 103 -17.71 -20.42 -18.72
N GLY A 104 -18.55 -20.09 -19.70
CA GLY A 104 -18.79 -20.97 -20.85
C GLY A 104 -20.24 -21.20 -21.24
N VAL A 105 -20.80 -20.29 -22.03
CA VAL A 105 -21.66 -20.68 -23.16
C VAL A 105 -21.39 -19.70 -24.30
N ALA A 106 -20.57 -20.11 -25.25
CA ALA A 106 -20.35 -19.39 -26.49
C ALA A 106 -21.59 -19.58 -27.38
N GLY A 107 -22.21 -18.47 -27.78
CA GLY A 107 -23.30 -18.49 -28.76
C GLY A 107 -22.78 -18.93 -30.13
N ALA A 108 -23.42 -19.95 -30.70
CA ALA A 108 -23.22 -20.36 -32.08
C ALA A 108 -23.93 -19.36 -33.02
N PRO A 109 -23.34 -19.00 -34.17
CA PRO A 109 -24.02 -18.19 -35.18
C PRO A 109 -25.04 -19.03 -35.97
N PRO A 110 -26.11 -18.42 -36.52
CA PRO A 110 -27.10 -19.14 -37.30
C PRO A 110 -26.53 -19.52 -38.68
N ALA A 111 -26.82 -20.74 -39.11
CA ALA A 111 -26.50 -21.27 -40.45
C ALA A 111 -27.50 -20.74 -41.51
N PRO A 112 -27.11 -20.69 -42.80
CA PRO A 112 -27.90 -20.10 -43.88
C PRO A 112 -29.16 -20.89 -44.24
#